data_AF-A0A4D8R150-F1
#
_entry.id   AF-A0A4D8R150-F1
#
_cell.length_a   1.000
_cell.length_b   1.000
_cell.length_c   1.000
_cell.angle_alpha   90.00
_cell.angle_beta   90.00
_cell.angle_gamma   90.00
#
_symmetry.space_group_name_H-M   'P 1'
#
loop_
_entity.id
_entity.type
_entity.pdbx_description
1 polymer ?
#
loop_
_entity_poly.entity_id
_entity_poly.type
_entity_poly.pdbx_seq_one_letter_code
_entity_poly.pdbx_strand_id
1 'polypeptide(L)'
;MNGIPNIRHLRAFREVARRGSISQAAEHVHLSQPAITQAIAKLEEEVGAPLFERRPDGMAVSAMGVLFLDRVERALDRLRTGTREAVRIGGRKGGLRGVADFDQLLTAAQIRALAAVADAGNFSLAARTVGISQPTLHRAARDLERLAGMPLFARTAAGIALTPAAKALVQHVKLAITELEQGFAEVGEGLGGDTARIVVGSMPLSRPFILPTAVNALVRERPDVQFDVFDGPYDDLLHGLRHGEIDVLIGALRDPLPIDDVVQEPLFEDPLVVVARAFHPLSRRPRLTLEELAGCQWVVPRRGTPTRDRFEALFADAPPRGLVETSSQILVRGLLLGSDRLTLISAHQIRHEHELGLLVILPVELANTERTIGLTVRRGWRPTATQAHFLDLLREAGTQAVSPVPRP
;
A
#
# COMPACT_ATOMS: atom_id res chain seq x y z
N MET A 1 2.17 10.07 -16.29
CA MET A 1 2.84 8.83 -15.83
C MET A 1 3.67 8.30 -17.00
N ASN A 2 4.98 8.37 -16.89
CA ASN A 2 5.86 7.65 -17.82
C ASN A 2 5.46 6.17 -17.73
N GLY A 3 4.96 5.62 -18.84
CA GLY A 3 4.49 4.24 -18.84
C GLY A 3 5.64 3.27 -18.55
N ILE A 4 5.31 2.05 -18.12
CA ILE A 4 6.29 0.96 -17.97
C ILE A 4 7.27 0.95 -19.16
N PRO A 5 8.59 1.05 -18.91
CA PRO A 5 9.61 0.97 -19.94
C PRO A 5 9.52 -0.30 -20.75
N ASN A 6 10.16 -0.31 -21.90
CA ASN A 6 10.27 -1.53 -22.68
C ASN A 6 11.03 -2.60 -21.90
N ILE A 7 10.35 -3.70 -21.56
CA ILE A 7 10.92 -4.82 -20.79
C ILE A 7 12.19 -5.39 -21.44
N ARG A 8 12.30 -5.36 -22.77
CA ARG A 8 13.54 -5.78 -23.47
C ARG A 8 14.70 -4.82 -23.23
N HIS A 9 14.44 -3.51 -23.15
CA HIS A 9 15.47 -2.53 -22.81
C HIS A 9 15.95 -2.72 -21.38
N LEU A 10 15.03 -2.98 -20.43
CA LEU A 10 15.38 -3.30 -19.04
C LEU A 10 16.26 -4.55 -18.93
N ARG A 11 15.95 -5.61 -19.69
CA ARG A 11 16.76 -6.84 -19.75
C ARG A 11 18.14 -6.58 -20.38
N ALA A 12 18.21 -5.79 -21.45
CA ALA A 12 19.47 -5.40 -22.08
C ALA A 12 20.34 -4.57 -21.12
N PHE A 13 19.74 -3.61 -20.42
CA PHE A 13 20.39 -2.81 -19.38
C PHE A 13 21.02 -3.67 -18.29
N ARG A 14 20.23 -4.57 -17.69
CA ARG A 14 20.73 -5.52 -16.69
C ARG A 14 21.90 -6.37 -17.23
N GLU A 15 21.81 -6.82 -18.47
CA GLU A 15 22.86 -7.68 -19.05
C GLU A 15 24.17 -6.92 -19.31
N VAL A 16 24.09 -5.69 -19.83
CA VAL A 16 25.28 -4.84 -20.01
C VAL A 16 25.90 -4.52 -18.65
N ALA A 17 25.09 -4.20 -17.64
CA ALA A 17 25.57 -3.93 -16.28
C ALA A 17 26.30 -5.12 -15.66
N ARG A 18 25.81 -6.35 -15.85
CA ARG A 18 26.45 -7.57 -15.33
C ARG A 18 27.77 -7.91 -16.00
N ARG A 19 27.93 -7.58 -17.28
CA ARG A 19 29.09 -7.97 -18.09
C ARG A 19 30.13 -6.88 -18.26
N GLY A 20 29.76 -5.62 -18.06
CA GLY A 20 30.62 -4.47 -18.36
C GLY A 20 30.89 -4.26 -19.86
N SER A 21 30.17 -4.96 -20.75
CA SER A 21 30.42 -4.95 -22.19
C SER A 21 29.13 -5.11 -23.01
N ILE A 22 28.92 -4.19 -23.95
CA ILE A 22 27.81 -4.26 -24.92
C ILE A 22 27.97 -5.48 -25.84
N SER A 23 29.19 -5.79 -26.27
CA SER A 23 29.47 -6.91 -27.18
C SER A 23 29.14 -8.25 -26.52
N GLN A 24 29.60 -8.46 -25.29
CA GLN A 24 29.32 -9.70 -24.55
C GLN A 24 27.83 -9.82 -24.17
N ALA A 25 27.17 -8.70 -23.87
CA ALA A 25 25.72 -8.70 -23.63
C ALA A 25 24.95 -9.10 -24.89
N ALA A 26 25.33 -8.57 -26.07
CA ALA A 26 24.69 -8.86 -27.36
C ALA A 26 24.70 -10.34 -27.71
N GLU A 27 25.84 -11.00 -27.51
CA GLU A 27 25.97 -12.45 -27.70
C GLU A 27 25.04 -13.24 -26.78
N HIS A 28 24.88 -12.79 -25.52
CA HIS A 28 24.10 -13.52 -24.52
C HIS A 28 22.59 -13.37 -24.68
N VAL A 29 22.10 -12.17 -25.05
CA VAL A 29 20.65 -11.95 -25.27
C VAL A 29 20.23 -12.16 -26.73
N HIS A 30 21.12 -12.69 -27.58
CA HIS A 30 20.89 -12.93 -29.00
C HIS A 30 20.36 -11.70 -29.77
N LEU A 31 20.90 -10.53 -29.46
CA LEU A 31 20.62 -9.26 -30.14
C LEU A 31 21.87 -8.75 -30.85
N SER A 32 21.70 -7.88 -31.84
CA SER A 32 22.84 -7.18 -32.43
C SER A 32 23.37 -6.10 -31.48
N GLN A 33 24.67 -5.80 -31.54
CA GLN A 33 25.24 -4.70 -30.75
C GLN A 33 24.54 -3.35 -30.99
N PRO A 34 24.21 -2.95 -32.24
CA PRO A 34 23.42 -1.73 -32.47
C PRO A 34 22.05 -1.74 -31.79
N ALA A 35 21.39 -2.90 -31.70
CA ALA A 35 20.10 -3.02 -31.02
C ALA A 35 20.21 -2.82 -29.50
N ILE A 36 21.27 -3.35 -28.87
CA ILE A 36 21.55 -3.08 -27.44
C ILE A 36 21.87 -1.61 -27.22
N THR A 37 22.77 -1.02 -28.02
CA THR A 37 23.12 0.39 -27.89
C THR A 37 21.89 1.29 -28.01
N GLN A 38 21.00 1.02 -28.97
CA GLN A 38 19.75 1.76 -29.12
C GLN A 38 18.78 1.53 -27.94
N ALA A 39 18.72 0.31 -27.40
CA ALA A 39 17.88 -0.01 -26.25
C ALA A 39 18.34 0.75 -24.99
N ILE A 40 19.66 0.83 -24.75
CA ILE A 40 20.23 1.61 -23.64
C ILE A 40 19.95 3.10 -23.83
N ALA A 41 20.24 3.65 -25.02
CA ALA A 41 20.02 5.08 -25.28
C ALA A 41 18.55 5.50 -25.07
N LYS A 42 17.59 4.69 -25.52
CA LYS A 42 16.16 4.95 -25.27
C LYS A 42 15.80 4.86 -23.80
N LEU A 43 16.40 3.92 -23.06
CA LEU A 43 16.15 3.80 -21.63
C LEU A 43 16.74 4.99 -20.86
N GLU A 44 17.94 5.45 -21.21
CA GLU A 44 18.56 6.65 -20.65
C GLU A 44 17.73 7.91 -20.94
N GLU A 45 17.13 8.01 -22.13
CA GLU A 45 16.18 9.08 -22.49
C GLU A 45 14.91 9.01 -21.64
N GLU A 46 14.32 7.81 -21.48
CA GLU A 46 13.12 7.62 -20.64
C GLU A 46 13.39 7.91 -19.15
N VAL A 47 14.58 7.54 -18.65
CA VAL A 47 15.03 7.77 -17.27
C VAL A 47 15.47 9.23 -17.04
N GLY A 48 15.92 9.92 -18.09
CA GLY A 48 16.44 11.29 -18.00
C GLY A 48 17.86 11.38 -17.44
N ALA A 49 18.61 10.26 -17.41
CA ALA A 49 19.97 10.20 -16.88
C ALA A 49 20.84 9.17 -17.63
N PRO A 50 22.16 9.40 -17.76
CA PRO A 50 23.07 8.36 -18.23
C PRO A 50 23.12 7.22 -17.21
N LEU A 51 22.86 6.00 -17.65
CA LEU A 51 22.90 4.78 -16.84
C LEU A 51 24.29 4.12 -16.88
N PHE A 52 25.10 4.49 -17.87
CA PHE A 52 26.49 4.05 -17.99
C PHE A 52 27.46 5.19 -18.23
N GLU A 53 28.72 4.94 -17.87
CA GLU A 53 29.88 5.78 -18.16
C GLU A 53 30.87 4.98 -19.02
N ARG A 54 31.46 5.63 -20.02
CA ARG A 54 32.56 5.04 -20.78
C ARG A 54 33.84 5.10 -19.96
N ARG A 55 34.50 3.96 -19.80
CA ARG A 55 35.82 3.84 -19.17
C ARG A 55 36.82 3.14 -20.10
N PRO A 56 38.13 3.29 -19.88
CA PRO A 56 39.16 2.64 -20.69
C PRO A 56 39.05 1.11 -20.73
N ASP A 57 38.47 0.49 -19.70
CA ASP A 57 38.28 -0.94 -19.52
C ASP A 57 36.88 -1.45 -19.93
N GLY A 58 35.97 -0.57 -20.37
CA GLY A 58 34.65 -0.95 -20.84
C GLY A 58 33.53 0.02 -20.47
N MET A 59 32.33 -0.54 -20.24
CA MET A 59 31.16 0.20 -19.79
C MET A 59 30.98 0.01 -18.29
N ALA A 60 31.10 1.08 -17.52
CA ALA A 60 30.80 1.07 -16.09
C ALA A 60 29.40 1.60 -15.84
N VAL A 61 28.69 1.02 -14.87
CA VAL A 61 27.38 1.53 -14.44
C VAL A 61 27.59 2.87 -13.72
N SER A 62 26.84 3.91 -14.10
CA SER A 62 26.90 5.22 -13.44
C SER A 62 26.26 5.17 -12.04
N ALA A 63 26.40 6.22 -11.23
CA ALA A 63 25.71 6.30 -9.95
C ALA A 63 24.17 6.17 -10.09
N MET A 64 23.58 6.84 -11.10
CA MET A 64 22.15 6.72 -11.40
C MET A 64 21.79 5.33 -11.94
N GLY A 65 22.69 4.75 -12.74
CA GLY A 65 22.58 3.37 -13.20
C GLY A 65 22.52 2.37 -12.05
N VAL A 66 23.31 2.56 -10.98
CA VAL A 66 23.30 1.67 -9.81
C VAL A 66 21.95 1.71 -9.09
N LEU A 67 21.39 2.91 -8.86
CA LEU A 67 20.07 3.08 -8.25
C LEU A 67 18.99 2.38 -9.08
N PHE A 68 18.96 2.67 -10.39
CA PHE A 68 17.94 2.13 -11.28
C PHE A 68 18.08 0.61 -11.49
N LEU A 69 19.31 0.08 -11.55
CA LEU A 69 19.58 -1.34 -11.77
C LEU A 69 18.97 -2.21 -10.68
N ASP A 70 19.11 -1.85 -9.40
CA ASP A 70 18.52 -2.63 -8.32
C ASP A 70 17.00 -2.76 -8.47
N ARG A 71 16.34 -1.65 -8.79
CA ARG A 71 14.89 -1.60 -9.03
C ARG A 71 14.47 -2.42 -10.24
N VAL A 72 15.26 -2.37 -11.33
CA VAL A 72 15.04 -3.20 -12.52
C VAL A 72 15.19 -4.69 -12.19
N GLU A 73 16.20 -5.08 -11.43
CA GLU A 73 16.39 -6.48 -11.04
C GLU A 73 15.21 -6.99 -10.20
N ARG A 74 14.79 -6.21 -9.21
CA ARG A 74 13.61 -6.50 -8.38
C ARG A 74 12.33 -6.61 -9.20
N ALA A 75 12.10 -5.68 -10.13
CA ALA A 75 10.93 -5.71 -11.02
C ALA A 75 10.91 -6.97 -11.90
N LEU A 76 12.05 -7.34 -12.51
CA LEU A 76 12.16 -8.55 -13.32
C LEU A 76 11.97 -9.83 -12.49
N ASP A 77 12.45 -9.86 -11.25
CA ASP A 77 12.24 -10.98 -10.33
C ASP A 77 10.79 -11.11 -9.86
N ARG A 78 10.09 -9.99 -9.67
CA ARG A 78 8.63 -9.99 -9.43
C ARG A 78 7.89 -10.59 -10.63
N LEU A 79 8.18 -10.14 -11.85
CA LEU A 79 7.57 -10.72 -13.06
C LEU A 79 7.83 -12.23 -13.15
N ARG A 80 9.07 -12.66 -12.94
CA ARG A 80 9.44 -14.09 -12.94
C ARG A 80 8.71 -14.90 -11.87
N THR A 81 8.56 -14.34 -10.67
CA THR A 81 7.84 -14.99 -9.58
C THR A 81 6.35 -15.13 -9.91
N GLY A 82 5.73 -14.06 -10.43
CA GLY A 82 4.33 -14.04 -10.81
C GLY A 82 3.98 -15.01 -11.94
N THR A 83 4.81 -15.10 -12.99
CA THR A 83 4.57 -16.04 -14.09
C THR A 83 4.66 -17.50 -13.62
N ARG A 84 5.67 -17.83 -12.80
CA ARG A 84 5.83 -19.17 -12.22
C ARG A 84 4.67 -19.55 -11.32
N GLU A 85 4.23 -18.62 -10.48
CA GLU A 85 3.10 -18.83 -9.60
C GLU A 85 1.79 -19.03 -10.39
N ALA A 86 1.56 -18.22 -11.42
CA ALA A 86 0.41 -18.36 -12.31
C ALA A 86 0.38 -19.74 -12.98
N VAL A 87 1.51 -20.22 -13.53
CA VAL A 87 1.60 -21.56 -14.16
C VAL A 87 1.35 -22.67 -13.15
N ARG A 88 1.91 -22.57 -11.94
CA ARG A 88 1.69 -23.52 -10.85
C ARG A 88 0.21 -23.61 -10.45
N ILE A 89 -0.48 -22.49 -10.37
CA ILE A 89 -1.91 -22.43 -10.03
C ILE A 89 -2.77 -22.94 -11.18
N GLY A 90 -2.45 -22.56 -12.42
CA GLY A 90 -3.14 -23.00 -13.64
C GLY A 90 -3.06 -24.51 -13.86
N GLY A 91 -1.87 -25.10 -13.68
CA GLY A 91 -1.63 -26.53 -13.88
C GLY A 91 -2.38 -27.44 -12.88
N ARG A 92 -2.69 -26.96 -11.68
CA ARG A 92 -3.43 -27.72 -10.65
C ARG A 92 -4.91 -27.91 -10.95
N LYS A 93 -5.52 -27.09 -11.81
CA LYS A 93 -6.99 -27.03 -11.99
C LYS A 93 -7.53 -27.52 -13.33
N GLY A 94 -6.71 -27.94 -14.30
CA GLY A 94 -7.29 -28.31 -15.60
C GLY A 94 -6.41 -28.98 -16.66
N GLY A 95 -5.27 -29.60 -16.31
CA GLY A 95 -4.43 -30.30 -17.30
C GLY A 95 -3.74 -29.39 -18.35
N LEU A 96 -4.11 -28.11 -18.42
CA LEU A 96 -3.46 -27.06 -19.20
C LEU A 96 -2.07 -26.79 -18.62
N ARG A 97 -1.02 -27.11 -19.38
CA ARG A 97 0.36 -26.75 -19.05
C ARG A 97 0.63 -25.36 -19.62
N GLY A 98 0.63 -24.34 -18.75
CA GLY A 98 1.10 -23.02 -19.11
C GLY A 98 2.56 -23.06 -19.59
N VAL A 99 2.98 -22.07 -20.38
CA VAL A 99 4.34 -22.00 -20.91
C VAL A 99 5.30 -21.63 -19.77
N ALA A 100 6.38 -22.38 -19.58
CA ALA A 100 7.40 -22.04 -18.58
C ALA A 100 8.18 -20.78 -19.00
N ASP A 101 8.58 -19.97 -18.01
CA ASP A 101 9.44 -18.77 -18.17
C ASP A 101 8.94 -17.76 -19.24
N PHE A 102 7.61 -17.66 -19.41
CA PHE A 102 7.01 -16.70 -20.35
C PHE A 102 7.22 -15.23 -19.96
N ASP A 103 7.78 -14.96 -18.76
CA ASP A 103 8.21 -13.63 -18.35
C ASP A 103 9.23 -13.03 -19.31
N GLN A 104 10.05 -13.87 -19.96
CA GLN A 104 11.08 -13.45 -20.91
C GLN A 104 10.51 -12.80 -22.17
N LEU A 105 9.26 -13.12 -22.50
CA LEU A 105 8.56 -12.67 -23.70
C LEU A 105 7.50 -11.61 -23.38
N LEU A 106 7.31 -11.25 -22.10
CA LEU A 106 6.37 -10.22 -21.70
C LEU A 106 6.73 -8.86 -22.30
N THR A 107 5.71 -8.15 -22.76
CA THR A 107 5.80 -6.78 -23.24
C THR A 107 5.14 -5.82 -22.26
N ALA A 108 5.58 -4.56 -22.27
CA ALA A 108 4.97 -3.50 -21.47
C ALA A 108 3.47 -3.34 -21.75
N ALA A 109 3.04 -3.56 -23.01
CA ALA A 109 1.63 -3.51 -23.40
C ALA A 109 0.79 -4.62 -22.73
N GLN A 110 1.32 -5.85 -22.65
CA GLN A 110 0.63 -6.96 -21.99
C GLN A 110 0.55 -6.76 -20.47
N ILE A 111 1.65 -6.28 -19.86
CA ILE A 111 1.69 -5.96 -18.43
C ILE A 111 0.67 -4.87 -18.09
N ARG A 112 0.66 -3.77 -18.85
CA ARG A 112 -0.34 -2.69 -18.71
C ARG A 112 -1.77 -3.20 -18.91
N ALA A 113 -1.99 -4.05 -19.91
CA ALA A 113 -3.32 -4.60 -20.17
C ALA A 113 -3.84 -5.45 -19.01
N LEU A 114 -2.98 -6.30 -18.44
CA LEU A 114 -3.35 -7.13 -17.30
C LEU A 114 -3.69 -6.27 -16.07
N ALA A 115 -2.85 -5.30 -15.71
CA ALA A 115 -3.10 -4.40 -14.59
C ALA A 115 -4.39 -3.59 -14.79
N ALA A 116 -4.56 -2.96 -15.95
CA ALA A 116 -5.72 -2.12 -16.23
C ALA A 116 -7.05 -2.88 -16.21
N VAL A 117 -7.07 -4.12 -16.72
CA VAL A 117 -8.28 -4.96 -16.68
C VAL A 117 -8.56 -5.45 -15.27
N ALA A 118 -7.53 -5.74 -14.49
CA ALA A 118 -7.67 -6.10 -13.08
C ALA A 118 -8.34 -4.99 -12.26
N ASP A 119 -7.96 -3.74 -12.50
CA ASP A 119 -8.49 -2.58 -11.76
C ASP A 119 -9.91 -2.22 -12.18
N ALA A 120 -10.18 -2.24 -13.49
CA ALA A 120 -11.45 -1.76 -14.01
C ALA A 120 -12.58 -2.80 -14.02
N GLY A 121 -12.26 -4.10 -13.98
CA GLY A 121 -13.22 -5.20 -14.13
C GLY A 121 -13.93 -5.26 -15.51
N ASN A 122 -13.58 -4.35 -16.42
CA ASN A 122 -14.14 -4.28 -17.77
C ASN A 122 -13.16 -3.64 -18.78
N PHE A 123 -13.10 -4.18 -20.00
CA PHE A 123 -12.15 -3.72 -21.03
C PHE A 123 -12.38 -2.27 -21.48
N SER A 124 -13.62 -1.79 -21.50
CA SER A 124 -13.94 -0.45 -22.00
C SER A 124 -13.41 0.64 -21.07
N LEU A 125 -13.65 0.50 -19.76
CA LEU A 125 -13.11 1.38 -18.74
C LEU A 125 -11.59 1.25 -18.65
N ALA A 126 -11.06 0.02 -18.63
CA ALA A 126 -9.62 -0.21 -18.62
C ALA A 126 -8.91 0.54 -19.76
N ALA A 127 -9.46 0.46 -20.98
CA ALA A 127 -8.87 1.09 -22.16
C ALA A 127 -8.89 2.63 -22.05
N ARG A 128 -9.98 3.19 -21.52
CA ARG A 128 -10.08 4.63 -21.24
C ARG A 128 -9.06 5.06 -20.18
N THR A 129 -8.93 4.32 -19.08
CA THR A 129 -7.99 4.62 -17.99
C THR A 129 -6.54 4.64 -18.47
N VAL A 130 -6.14 3.71 -19.34
CA VAL A 130 -4.76 3.68 -19.89
C VAL A 130 -4.59 4.49 -21.19
N GLY A 131 -5.62 5.18 -21.67
CA GLY A 131 -5.53 6.08 -22.82
C GLY A 131 -5.33 5.40 -24.18
N ILE A 132 -5.81 4.17 -24.37
CA ILE A 132 -5.72 3.44 -25.66
C ILE A 132 -7.09 2.97 -26.14
N SER A 133 -7.18 2.54 -27.40
CA SER A 133 -8.43 1.97 -27.91
C SER A 133 -8.72 0.59 -27.29
N GLN A 134 -10.01 0.32 -27.04
CA GLN A 134 -10.45 -0.98 -26.50
C GLN A 134 -9.97 -2.19 -27.34
N PRO A 135 -9.98 -2.17 -28.68
CA PRO A 135 -9.43 -3.27 -29.48
C PRO A 135 -7.94 -3.52 -29.23
N THR A 136 -7.14 -2.46 -29.01
CA THR A 136 -5.71 -2.58 -28.71
C THR A 136 -5.48 -3.23 -27.35
N LEU A 137 -6.21 -2.80 -26.32
CA LEU A 137 -6.15 -3.41 -25.00
C LEU A 137 -6.53 -4.89 -25.03
N HIS A 138 -7.64 -5.21 -25.71
CA HIS A 138 -8.12 -6.58 -25.83
C HIS A 138 -7.14 -7.48 -26.61
N ARG A 139 -6.48 -6.96 -27.65
CA ARG A 139 -5.43 -7.68 -28.37
C ARG A 139 -4.25 -8.01 -27.45
N ALA A 140 -3.76 -7.03 -26.69
CA ALA A 140 -2.67 -7.25 -25.73
C ALA A 140 -3.04 -8.29 -24.65
N ALA A 141 -4.27 -8.26 -24.14
CA ALA A 141 -4.78 -9.24 -23.19
C ALA A 141 -4.84 -10.66 -23.79
N ARG A 142 -5.35 -10.81 -25.01
CA ARG A 142 -5.38 -12.12 -25.71
C ARG A 142 -3.98 -12.64 -26.04
N ASP A 143 -3.07 -11.76 -26.43
CA ASP A 143 -1.68 -12.12 -26.70
C ASP A 143 -0.98 -12.60 -25.43
N LEU A 144 -1.33 -12.01 -24.27
CA LEU A 144 -0.85 -12.49 -22.98
C LEU A 144 -1.39 -13.88 -22.63
N GLU A 145 -2.68 -14.17 -22.84
CA GLU A 145 -3.25 -15.51 -22.63
C GLU A 145 -2.58 -16.56 -23.53
N ARG A 146 -2.36 -16.21 -24.81
CA ARG A 146 -1.65 -17.06 -25.78
C ARG A 146 -0.20 -17.31 -25.35
N LEU A 147 0.49 -16.27 -24.88
CA LEU A 147 1.85 -16.38 -24.37
C LEU A 147 1.92 -17.24 -23.10
N ALA A 148 0.97 -17.07 -22.19
CA ALA A 148 0.89 -17.86 -20.95
C ALA A 148 0.45 -19.32 -21.21
N GLY A 149 -0.20 -19.59 -22.34
CA GLY A 149 -0.77 -20.90 -22.67
C GLY A 149 -2.00 -21.26 -21.82
N MET A 150 -2.66 -20.27 -21.22
CA MET A 150 -3.81 -20.48 -20.33
C MET A 150 -4.71 -19.24 -20.27
N PRO A 151 -6.03 -19.41 -20.00
CA PRO A 151 -6.91 -18.28 -19.80
C PRO A 151 -6.56 -17.52 -18.52
N LEU A 152 -6.46 -16.20 -18.64
CA LEU A 152 -6.25 -15.26 -17.54
C LEU A 152 -7.54 -14.48 -17.22
N PHE A 153 -8.44 -14.39 -18.20
CA PHE A 153 -9.72 -13.70 -18.05
C PHE A 153 -10.88 -14.68 -18.26
N ALA A 154 -11.92 -14.53 -17.44
CA ALA A 154 -13.17 -15.28 -17.56
C ALA A 154 -14.34 -14.31 -17.74
N ARG A 155 -15.25 -14.64 -18.66
CA ARG A 155 -16.52 -13.91 -18.79
C ARG A 155 -17.46 -14.37 -17.69
N THR A 156 -18.08 -13.40 -17.03
CA THR A 156 -19.07 -13.61 -15.96
C THR A 156 -20.30 -12.73 -16.24
N ALA A 157 -21.41 -12.98 -15.54
CA ALA A 157 -22.60 -12.14 -15.64
C ALA A 157 -22.34 -10.67 -15.23
N ALA A 158 -21.34 -10.44 -14.37
CA ALA A 158 -20.95 -9.11 -13.89
C ALA A 158 -19.86 -8.43 -14.76
N GLY A 159 -19.44 -9.05 -15.87
CA GLY A 159 -18.37 -8.54 -16.72
C GLY A 159 -17.18 -9.51 -16.78
N ILE A 160 -15.96 -8.99 -16.61
CA ILE A 160 -14.74 -9.80 -16.72
C ILE A 160 -14.17 -10.05 -15.33
N ALA A 161 -13.91 -11.32 -15.04
CA ALA A 161 -13.22 -11.74 -13.82
C ALA A 161 -11.83 -12.28 -14.15
N LEU A 162 -10.89 -12.10 -13.22
CA LEU A 162 -9.58 -12.73 -13.27
C LEU A 162 -9.69 -14.20 -12.86
N THR A 163 -9.01 -15.08 -13.60
CA THR A 163 -8.79 -16.46 -13.14
C THR A 163 -7.88 -16.49 -11.91
N PRO A 164 -7.85 -17.57 -11.10
CA PRO A 164 -6.93 -17.67 -9.97
C PRO A 164 -5.45 -17.48 -10.35
N ALA A 165 -5.05 -17.98 -11.53
CA ALA A 165 -3.70 -17.77 -12.06
C ALA A 165 -3.44 -16.29 -12.38
N ALA A 166 -4.42 -15.60 -12.97
CA ALA A 166 -4.31 -14.17 -13.26
C ALA A 166 -4.29 -13.31 -12.00
N LYS A 167 -5.05 -13.65 -10.95
CA LYS A 167 -5.00 -12.96 -9.66
C LYS A 167 -3.61 -12.99 -9.05
N ALA A 168 -2.95 -14.16 -9.06
CA ALA A 168 -1.58 -14.26 -8.59
C ALA A 168 -0.59 -13.48 -9.47
N LEU A 169 -0.74 -13.53 -10.80
CA LEU A 169 0.11 -12.77 -11.72
C LEU A 169 -0.03 -11.26 -11.54
N VAL A 170 -1.26 -10.76 -11.40
CA VAL A 170 -1.57 -9.33 -11.23
C VAL A 170 -0.86 -8.74 -10.02
N GLN A 171 -0.86 -9.44 -8.88
CA GLN A 171 -0.19 -8.95 -7.67
C GLN A 171 1.28 -8.67 -7.96
N HIS A 172 2.02 -9.62 -8.52
CA HIS A 172 3.44 -9.45 -8.85
C HIS A 172 3.68 -8.45 -9.99
N VAL A 173 2.76 -8.36 -10.95
CA VAL A 173 2.83 -7.38 -12.04
C VAL A 173 2.72 -5.96 -11.51
N LYS A 174 1.76 -5.68 -10.62
CA LYS A 174 1.64 -4.35 -10.00
C LYS A 174 2.86 -4.02 -9.16
N LEU A 175 3.37 -4.97 -8.37
CA LEU A 175 4.61 -4.78 -7.62
C LEU A 175 5.82 -4.49 -8.53
N ALA A 176 5.92 -5.15 -9.69
CA ALA A 176 6.98 -4.86 -10.65
C ALA A 176 6.88 -3.44 -11.23
N ILE A 177 5.66 -2.94 -11.46
CA ILE A 177 5.42 -1.56 -11.88
C ILE A 177 5.89 -0.60 -10.78
N THR A 178 5.48 -0.83 -9.53
CA THR A 178 5.87 -0.01 -8.38
C THR A 178 7.38 0.04 -8.19
N GLU A 179 8.11 -1.07 -8.37
CA GLU A 179 9.58 -1.07 -8.30
C GLU A 179 10.20 -0.18 -9.38
N LEU A 180 9.68 -0.20 -10.60
CA LEU A 180 10.17 0.66 -11.68
C LEU A 180 9.86 2.14 -11.42
N GLU A 181 8.65 2.45 -10.94
CA GLU A 181 8.27 3.81 -10.53
C GLU A 181 9.17 4.34 -9.42
N GLN A 182 9.51 3.51 -8.42
CA GLN A 182 10.49 3.85 -7.39
C GLN A 182 11.90 4.06 -7.96
N GLY A 183 12.29 3.31 -8.99
CA GLY A 183 13.56 3.54 -9.70
C GLY A 183 13.62 4.89 -10.41
N PHE A 184 12.53 5.33 -11.04
CA PHE A 184 12.46 6.68 -11.59
C PHE A 184 12.55 7.75 -10.51
N ALA A 185 11.87 7.54 -9.37
CA ALA A 185 11.93 8.46 -8.25
C ALA A 185 13.34 8.58 -7.64
N GLU A 186 14.04 7.46 -7.45
CA GLU A 186 15.41 7.44 -6.91
C GLU A 186 16.42 8.11 -7.85
N VAL A 187 16.28 7.94 -9.16
CA VAL A 187 17.10 8.67 -10.13
C VAL A 187 16.78 10.17 -10.10
N GLY A 188 15.50 10.54 -10.03
CA GLY A 188 15.09 11.95 -9.89
C GLY A 188 15.70 12.61 -8.65
N GLU A 189 15.60 11.95 -7.49
CA GLU A 189 16.21 12.39 -6.23
C GLU A 189 17.73 12.55 -6.38
N GLY A 190 18.40 11.57 -7.02
CA GLY A 190 19.84 11.59 -7.28
C GLY A 190 20.29 12.71 -8.21
N LEU A 191 19.40 13.24 -9.05
CA LEU A 191 19.62 14.42 -9.89
C LEU A 191 19.29 15.75 -9.18
N GLY A 192 18.87 15.70 -7.91
CA GLY A 192 18.55 16.86 -7.08
C GLY A 192 17.08 17.30 -7.14
N GLY A 193 16.19 16.54 -7.80
CA GLY A 193 14.75 16.80 -7.82
C GLY A 193 13.99 15.72 -7.08
N ASP A 194 13.47 16.01 -5.89
CA ASP A 194 12.66 15.04 -5.14
C ASP A 194 11.15 15.29 -5.31
N THR A 195 10.58 14.58 -6.28
CA THR A 195 9.12 14.56 -6.54
C THR A 195 8.51 13.23 -6.12
N ALA A 196 9.12 12.54 -5.15
CA ALA A 196 8.65 11.24 -4.71
C ALA A 196 7.18 11.28 -4.30
N ARG A 197 6.47 10.20 -4.63
CA ARG A 197 5.08 9.99 -4.25
C ARG A 197 5.04 8.95 -3.14
N ILE A 198 4.47 9.30 -1.99
CA ILE A 198 4.32 8.41 -0.85
C ILE A 198 2.84 8.12 -0.66
N VAL A 199 2.47 6.84 -0.71
CA VAL A 199 1.08 6.42 -0.52
C VAL A 199 0.88 5.76 0.84
N VAL A 200 0.01 6.32 1.66
CA VAL A 200 -0.21 5.90 3.05
C VAL A 200 -1.63 5.41 3.24
N GLY A 201 -1.79 4.17 3.69
CA GLY A 201 -3.08 3.70 4.21
C GLY A 201 -3.20 4.07 5.69
N SER A 202 -4.12 4.97 5.98
CA SER A 202 -4.26 5.58 7.29
C SER A 202 -5.46 4.98 8.02
N MET A 203 -5.23 4.34 9.17
CA MET A 203 -6.30 3.92 10.08
C MET A 203 -6.69 5.07 11.04
N PRO A 204 -7.93 5.07 11.59
CA PRO A 204 -8.51 6.24 12.26
C PRO A 204 -7.65 6.94 13.32
N LEU A 205 -6.88 6.20 14.12
CA LEU A 205 -6.05 6.79 15.18
C LEU A 205 -4.90 7.67 14.69
N SER A 206 -4.37 7.39 13.50
CA SER A 206 -3.17 8.06 13.00
C SER A 206 -3.46 9.46 12.48
N ARG A 207 -4.71 9.71 12.07
CA ARG A 207 -5.16 10.88 11.31
C ARG A 207 -5.16 12.19 12.10
N PRO A 208 -5.47 12.23 13.41
CA PRO A 208 -5.47 13.50 14.13
C PRO A 208 -4.07 14.01 14.44
N PHE A 209 -3.08 13.13 14.64
CA PHE A 209 -1.78 13.55 15.16
C PHE A 209 -0.60 12.96 14.41
N ILE A 210 -0.43 11.63 14.41
CA ILE A 210 0.82 11.01 13.96
C ILE A 210 1.10 11.31 12.48
N LEU A 211 0.09 11.07 11.63
CA LEU A 211 0.25 11.25 10.19
C LEU A 211 0.41 12.73 9.80
N PRO A 212 -0.44 13.68 10.26
CA PRO A 212 -0.21 15.10 9.98
C PRO A 212 1.14 15.60 10.46
N THR A 213 1.61 15.20 11.65
CA THR A 213 2.92 15.60 12.18
C THR A 213 4.05 15.16 11.26
N ALA A 214 4.07 13.89 10.85
CA ALA A 214 5.10 13.35 9.96
C ALA A 214 5.04 13.96 8.54
N VAL A 215 3.83 14.11 7.98
CA VAL A 215 3.64 14.73 6.65
C VAL A 215 4.12 16.18 6.65
N ASN A 216 3.71 16.97 7.64
CA ASN A 216 4.13 18.37 7.75
C ASN A 216 5.63 18.52 7.99
N ALA A 217 6.27 17.55 8.67
CA ALA A 217 7.72 17.54 8.81
C ALA A 217 8.41 17.28 7.47
N LEU A 218 8.00 16.24 6.75
CA LEU A 218 8.63 15.91 5.47
C LEU A 218 8.43 17.00 4.42
N VAL A 219 7.21 17.53 4.27
CA VAL A 219 6.90 18.56 3.24
C VAL A 219 7.67 19.86 3.50
N ARG A 220 7.98 20.19 4.77
CA ARG A 220 8.85 21.35 5.09
C ARG A 220 10.27 21.16 4.60
N GLU A 221 10.76 19.93 4.60
CA GLU A 221 12.13 19.59 4.18
C GLU A 221 12.22 19.31 2.68
N ARG A 222 11.15 18.75 2.10
CA ARG A 222 11.06 18.32 0.70
C ARG A 222 9.73 18.79 0.09
N PRO A 223 9.63 20.04 -0.38
CA PRO A 223 8.35 20.67 -0.78
C PRO A 223 7.65 20.03 -1.99
N ASP A 224 8.39 19.37 -2.86
CA ASP A 224 7.86 18.77 -4.09
C ASP A 224 7.38 17.32 -3.92
N VAL A 225 7.57 16.73 -2.72
CA VAL A 225 7.08 15.39 -2.37
C VAL A 225 5.56 15.39 -2.29
N GLN A 226 4.95 14.37 -2.89
CA GLN A 226 3.50 14.20 -2.96
C GLN A 226 3.04 13.09 -2.04
N PHE A 227 1.87 13.28 -1.43
CA PHE A 227 1.23 12.29 -0.59
C PHE A 227 -0.15 11.92 -1.12
N ASP A 228 -0.43 10.63 -1.15
CA ASP A 228 -1.80 10.14 -1.19
C ASP A 228 -2.11 9.41 0.10
N VAL A 229 -3.21 9.80 0.74
CA VAL A 229 -3.67 9.18 1.97
C VAL A 229 -4.98 8.48 1.68
N PHE A 230 -4.97 7.16 1.83
CA PHE A 230 -6.16 6.32 1.70
C PHE A 230 -6.70 5.97 3.07
N ASP A 231 -7.99 6.22 3.29
CA ASP A 231 -8.74 5.72 4.41
C ASP A 231 -9.80 4.71 3.95
N GLY A 232 -10.07 3.71 4.79
CA GLY A 232 -11.04 2.68 4.46
C GLY A 232 -11.03 1.51 5.44
N PRO A 233 -11.81 0.46 5.16
CA PRO A 233 -11.72 -0.82 5.85
C PRO A 233 -10.30 -1.39 5.80
N TYR A 234 -9.91 -2.09 6.87
CA TYR A 234 -8.56 -2.67 6.97
C TYR A 234 -8.24 -3.62 5.82
N ASP A 235 -9.21 -4.44 5.40
CA ASP A 235 -8.99 -5.43 4.33
C ASP A 235 -8.73 -4.78 2.98
N ASP A 236 -9.36 -3.63 2.70
CA ASP A 236 -9.15 -2.86 1.47
C ASP A 236 -7.77 -2.20 1.47
N LEU A 237 -7.38 -1.61 2.61
CA LEU A 237 -6.05 -1.02 2.77
C LEU A 237 -4.94 -2.09 2.70
N LEU A 238 -5.17 -3.26 3.30
CA LEU A 238 -4.25 -4.39 3.22
C LEU A 238 -4.17 -4.92 1.78
N HIS A 239 -5.29 -4.97 1.05
CA HIS A 239 -5.29 -5.31 -0.37
C HIS A 239 -4.42 -4.34 -1.18
N GLY A 240 -4.63 -3.03 -1.02
CA GLY A 240 -3.83 -2.00 -1.68
C GLY A 240 -2.34 -2.10 -1.33
N LEU A 241 -2.01 -2.33 -0.05
CA LEU A 241 -0.63 -2.56 0.41
C LEU A 241 0.00 -3.75 -0.34
N ARG A 242 -0.70 -4.89 -0.41
CA ARG A 242 -0.18 -6.11 -1.05
C ARG A 242 0.00 -6.00 -2.56
N HIS A 243 -0.72 -5.07 -3.19
CA HIS A 243 -0.66 -4.82 -4.64
C HIS A 243 0.24 -3.64 -5.02
N GLY A 244 0.91 -2.99 -4.06
CA GLY A 244 1.80 -1.87 -4.36
C GLY A 244 1.09 -0.53 -4.57
N GLU A 245 -0.22 -0.47 -4.32
CA GLU A 245 -1.01 0.76 -4.40
C GLU A 245 -0.82 1.64 -3.17
N ILE A 246 -0.50 1.02 -2.02
CA ILE A 246 -0.17 1.69 -0.77
C ILE A 246 1.24 1.28 -0.36
N ASP A 247 2.11 2.19 0.06
CA ASP A 247 3.47 1.88 0.49
C ASP A 247 3.52 1.37 1.93
N VAL A 248 2.81 2.06 2.83
CA VAL A 248 2.80 1.78 4.27
C VAL A 248 1.40 1.95 4.84
N LEU A 249 1.02 1.07 5.77
CA LEU A 249 -0.14 1.26 6.62
C LEU A 249 0.28 1.73 8.00
N ILE A 250 -0.48 2.65 8.59
CA ILE A 250 -0.34 3.03 9.99
C ILE A 250 -1.66 2.83 10.73
N GLY A 251 -1.62 2.06 11.82
CA GLY A 251 -2.84 1.71 12.57
C GLY A 251 -2.67 0.63 13.62
N ALA A 252 -3.81 0.17 14.15
CA ALA A 252 -3.84 -0.97 15.07
C ALA A 252 -3.33 -2.23 14.36
N LEU A 253 -2.34 -2.88 14.99
CA LEU A 253 -1.76 -4.13 14.51
C LEU A 253 -2.72 -5.31 14.70
N ARG A 254 -2.41 -6.43 14.05
CA ARG A 254 -3.26 -7.63 14.04
C ARG A 254 -2.44 -8.81 14.56
N ASP A 255 -2.95 -9.47 15.58
CA ASP A 255 -2.39 -10.70 16.10
C ASP A 255 -3.51 -11.76 16.19
N PRO A 256 -3.39 -12.90 15.46
CA PRO A 256 -2.32 -13.24 14.52
C PRO A 256 -2.32 -12.37 13.26
N LEU A 257 -1.20 -12.39 12.53
CA LEU A 257 -1.10 -11.76 11.21
C LEU A 257 -2.15 -12.37 10.26
N PRO A 258 -2.91 -11.55 9.51
CA PRO A 258 -3.92 -12.06 8.58
C PRO A 258 -3.29 -12.67 7.31
N ILE A 259 -2.03 -12.36 7.03
CA ILE A 259 -1.31 -12.76 5.81
C ILE A 259 0.21 -12.75 6.08
N ASP A 260 0.95 -13.66 5.45
CA ASP A 260 2.40 -13.84 5.70
C ASP A 260 3.30 -12.90 4.88
N ASP A 261 2.75 -12.25 3.85
CA ASP A 261 3.48 -11.36 2.92
C ASP A 261 3.59 -9.91 3.40
N VAL A 262 3.24 -9.65 4.67
CA VAL A 262 3.44 -8.36 5.36
C VAL A 262 4.27 -8.52 6.62
N VAL A 263 4.82 -7.40 7.10
CA VAL A 263 5.54 -7.27 8.36
C VAL A 263 4.92 -6.13 9.14
N GLN A 264 4.79 -6.31 10.45
CA GLN A 264 4.27 -5.32 11.37
C GLN A 264 5.36 -4.86 12.33
N GLU A 265 5.50 -3.55 12.50
CA GLU A 265 6.44 -2.91 13.42
C GLU A 265 5.64 -2.16 14.50
N PRO A 266 5.72 -2.57 15.78
CA PRO A 266 5.04 -1.87 16.86
C PRO A 266 5.69 -0.51 17.12
N LEU A 267 4.85 0.52 17.34
CA LEU A 267 5.28 1.87 17.69
C LEU A 267 4.96 2.20 19.16
N PHE A 268 3.73 1.94 19.60
CA PHE A 268 3.29 2.20 20.98
C PHE A 268 1.99 1.46 21.32
N GLU A 269 1.63 1.44 22.61
CA GLU A 269 0.37 0.90 23.10
C GLU A 269 -0.68 2.01 23.26
N ASP A 270 -1.88 1.78 22.74
CA ASP A 270 -3.00 2.71 22.76
C ASP A 270 -4.19 2.10 23.54
N PRO A 271 -4.47 2.58 24.76
CA PRO A 271 -5.65 2.14 25.50
C PRO A 271 -6.93 2.75 24.93
N LEU A 272 -8.01 1.97 24.89
CA LEU A 272 -9.33 2.52 24.61
C LEU A 272 -9.90 3.21 25.84
N VAL A 273 -10.70 4.25 25.61
CA VAL A 273 -11.39 5.04 26.61
C VAL A 273 -12.86 5.20 26.25
N VAL A 274 -13.70 5.44 27.26
CA VAL A 274 -15.11 5.82 27.05
C VAL A 274 -15.21 7.34 26.97
N VAL A 275 -15.81 7.83 25.89
CA VAL A 275 -15.89 9.26 25.57
C VAL A 275 -17.35 9.69 25.49
N ALA A 276 -17.63 10.86 26.03
CA ALA A 276 -18.93 11.53 25.97
C ALA A 276 -18.75 13.02 25.65
N ARG A 277 -19.85 13.74 25.39
CA ARG A 277 -19.84 15.21 25.41
C ARG A 277 -19.45 15.74 26.79
N ALA A 278 -18.82 16.92 26.83
CA ALA A 278 -18.29 17.51 28.07
C ALA A 278 -19.31 17.57 29.23
N PHE A 279 -20.55 17.96 28.94
CA PHE A 279 -21.61 18.11 29.94
C PHE A 279 -22.52 16.87 30.09
N HIS A 280 -22.01 15.68 29.76
CA HIS A 280 -22.74 14.43 29.96
C HIS A 280 -23.05 14.19 31.45
N PRO A 281 -24.23 13.69 31.85
CA PRO A 281 -24.57 13.48 33.26
C PRO A 281 -23.55 12.63 34.04
N LEU A 282 -22.97 11.62 33.38
CA LEU A 282 -21.95 10.75 33.99
C LEU A 282 -20.57 11.40 34.15
N SER A 283 -20.27 12.54 33.51
CA SER A 283 -18.94 13.17 33.63
C SER A 283 -18.67 13.76 35.02
N ARG A 284 -19.72 13.94 35.84
CA ARG A 284 -19.62 14.45 37.23
C ARG A 284 -19.41 13.34 38.27
N ARG A 285 -19.46 12.07 37.86
CA ARG A 285 -19.30 10.94 38.76
C ARG A 285 -17.81 10.65 38.94
N PRO A 286 -17.33 10.36 40.17
CA PRO A 286 -15.90 10.14 40.40
C PRO A 286 -15.39 8.80 39.86
N ARG A 287 -16.28 7.79 39.76
CA ARG A 287 -16.01 6.46 39.21
C ARG A 287 -17.30 5.92 38.58
N LEU A 288 -17.16 5.11 37.55
CA LEU A 288 -18.26 4.48 36.82
C LEU A 288 -18.05 2.97 36.72
N THR A 289 -19.15 2.23 36.73
CA THR A 289 -19.20 0.78 36.53
C THR A 289 -19.66 0.42 35.11
N LEU A 290 -19.31 -0.77 34.61
CA LEU A 290 -19.80 -1.24 33.30
C LEU A 290 -21.33 -1.37 33.26
N GLU A 291 -21.97 -1.71 34.39
CA GLU A 291 -23.44 -1.79 34.49
C GLU A 291 -24.11 -0.42 34.28
N GLU A 292 -23.59 0.64 34.91
CA GLU A 292 -24.07 2.01 34.68
C GLU A 292 -23.94 2.42 33.20
N LEU A 293 -22.82 2.05 32.57
CA LEU A 293 -22.54 2.35 31.17
C LEU A 293 -23.41 1.52 30.20
N ALA A 294 -23.82 0.31 30.59
CA ALA A 294 -24.68 -0.56 29.79
C ALA A 294 -26.08 0.03 29.57
N GLY A 295 -26.54 0.87 30.52
CA GLY A 295 -27.80 1.61 30.41
C GLY A 295 -27.77 2.80 29.44
N CYS A 296 -26.60 3.19 28.95
CA CYS A 296 -26.45 4.31 28.01
C CYS A 296 -26.70 3.91 26.55
N GLN A 297 -26.91 4.91 25.70
CA GLN A 297 -26.90 4.72 24.26
C GLN A 297 -25.47 4.85 23.72
N TRP A 298 -25.15 4.11 22.66
CA TRP A 298 -23.78 4.02 22.16
C TRP A 298 -23.67 4.30 20.67
N VAL A 299 -22.55 4.94 20.29
CA VAL A 299 -22.00 4.93 18.95
C VAL A 299 -20.81 3.97 18.95
N VAL A 300 -20.84 2.97 18.08
CA VAL A 300 -19.86 1.87 18.07
C VAL A 300 -19.19 1.70 16.71
N PRO A 301 -17.94 1.21 16.67
CA PRO A 301 -17.28 0.83 15.43
C PRO A 301 -18.00 -0.31 14.72
N ARG A 302 -17.75 -0.45 13.42
CA ARG A 302 -18.26 -1.58 12.62
C ARG A 302 -17.76 -2.94 13.14
N ARG A 303 -18.55 -3.98 12.90
CA ARG A 303 -18.15 -5.39 13.12
C ARG A 303 -16.87 -5.74 12.35
N GLY A 304 -16.06 -6.63 12.92
CA GLY A 304 -14.76 -7.05 12.37
C GLY A 304 -13.59 -6.09 12.70
N THR A 305 -13.80 -5.11 13.58
CA THR A 305 -12.73 -4.22 14.06
C THR A 305 -12.30 -4.60 15.47
N PRO A 306 -11.02 -4.46 15.85
CA PRO A 306 -10.56 -4.85 17.19
C PRO A 306 -11.27 -4.08 18.30
N THR A 307 -11.62 -2.81 18.06
CA THR A 307 -12.39 -2.01 19.03
C THR A 307 -13.80 -2.54 19.21
N ARG A 308 -14.43 -3.04 18.14
CA ARG A 308 -15.76 -3.65 18.24
C ARG A 308 -15.70 -4.95 19.03
N ASP A 309 -14.70 -5.79 18.80
CA ASP A 309 -14.52 -7.05 19.53
C ASP A 309 -14.29 -6.79 21.03
N ARG A 310 -13.47 -5.77 21.36
CA ARG A 310 -13.29 -5.31 22.75
C ARG A 310 -14.58 -4.76 23.37
N PHE A 311 -15.36 -3.99 22.61
CA PHE A 311 -16.65 -3.49 23.09
C PHE A 311 -17.61 -4.63 23.42
N GLU A 312 -17.73 -5.63 22.54
CA GLU A 312 -18.59 -6.79 22.78
C GLU A 312 -18.12 -7.62 23.97
N ALA A 313 -16.80 -7.79 24.15
CA ALA A 313 -16.23 -8.47 25.31
C ALA A 313 -16.52 -7.73 26.64
N LEU A 314 -16.41 -6.39 26.65
CA LEU A 314 -16.70 -5.58 27.85
C LEU A 314 -18.16 -5.67 28.31
N PHE A 315 -19.09 -5.88 27.37
CA PHE A 315 -20.53 -5.92 27.65
C PHE A 315 -21.17 -7.27 27.38
N ALA A 316 -20.40 -8.36 27.45
CA ALA A 316 -20.88 -9.71 27.13
C ALA A 316 -22.09 -10.11 28.00
N ASP A 317 -22.06 -9.76 29.30
CA ASP A 317 -23.10 -10.11 30.26
C ASP A 317 -24.34 -9.18 30.18
N ALA A 318 -24.15 -7.94 29.71
CA ALA A 318 -25.18 -6.91 29.67
C ALA A 318 -25.01 -5.99 28.44
N PRO A 319 -25.39 -6.46 27.23
CA PRO A 319 -25.15 -5.70 26.00
C PRO A 319 -26.04 -4.44 25.92
N PRO A 320 -25.48 -3.25 25.64
CA PRO A 320 -26.26 -2.04 25.47
C PRO A 320 -27.20 -2.12 24.26
N ARG A 321 -28.37 -1.48 24.35
CA ARG A 321 -29.40 -1.48 23.29
C ARG A 321 -29.31 -0.22 22.42
N GLY A 322 -29.84 -0.29 21.20
CA GLY A 322 -29.98 0.89 20.32
C GLY A 322 -28.65 1.47 19.83
N LEU A 323 -27.70 0.58 19.49
CA LEU A 323 -26.38 0.94 18.99
C LEU A 323 -26.46 1.65 17.64
N VAL A 324 -25.71 2.74 17.48
CA VAL A 324 -25.45 3.36 16.18
C VAL A 324 -24.08 2.90 15.70
N GLU A 325 -24.03 2.13 14.61
CA GLU A 325 -22.80 1.57 14.06
C GLU A 325 -22.20 2.49 12.98
N THR A 326 -20.95 2.92 13.14
CA THR A 326 -20.24 3.72 12.13
C THR A 326 -18.72 3.67 12.31
N SER A 327 -17.99 3.80 11.20
CA SER A 327 -16.53 4.00 11.18
C SER A 327 -16.13 5.47 10.95
N SER A 328 -17.11 6.35 10.73
CA SER A 328 -16.87 7.76 10.43
C SER A 328 -16.64 8.56 11.71
N GLN A 329 -15.41 9.02 11.93
CA GLN A 329 -15.05 9.85 13.09
C GLN A 329 -15.82 11.17 13.14
N ILE A 330 -16.05 11.81 11.99
CA ILE A 330 -16.82 13.05 11.93
C ILE A 330 -18.29 12.83 12.31
N LEU A 331 -18.87 11.69 11.94
CA LEU A 331 -20.22 11.32 12.37
C LEU A 331 -20.26 11.00 13.87
N VAL A 332 -19.27 10.25 14.39
CA VAL A 332 -19.13 10.00 15.84
C VAL A 332 -19.13 11.33 16.59
N ARG A 333 -18.29 12.29 16.19
CA ARG A 333 -18.24 13.62 16.80
C ARG A 333 -19.61 14.31 16.80
N GLY A 334 -20.28 14.38 15.65
CA GLY A 334 -21.60 15.02 15.54
C GLY A 334 -22.65 14.36 16.44
N LEU A 335 -22.68 13.03 16.50
CA LEU A 335 -23.59 12.28 17.35
C LEU A 335 -23.32 12.50 18.84
N LEU A 336 -22.05 12.50 19.26
CA LEU A 336 -21.68 12.74 20.66
C LEU A 336 -22.03 14.17 21.08
N LEU A 337 -21.69 15.18 20.28
CA LEU A 337 -21.95 16.57 20.63
C LEU A 337 -23.45 16.90 20.72
N GLY A 338 -24.29 16.19 19.95
CA GLY A 338 -25.74 16.38 19.92
C GLY A 338 -26.55 15.47 20.83
N SER A 339 -25.95 14.59 21.65
CA SER A 339 -26.71 13.62 22.45
C SER A 339 -25.96 13.10 23.68
N ASP A 340 -26.65 12.31 24.53
CA ASP A 340 -26.04 11.58 25.66
C ASP A 340 -25.51 10.20 25.26
N ARG A 341 -25.05 10.06 24.01
CA ARG A 341 -24.41 8.84 23.55
C ARG A 341 -22.97 8.77 24.05
N LEU A 342 -22.51 7.54 24.26
CA LEU A 342 -21.13 7.20 24.57
C LEU A 342 -20.45 6.56 23.35
N THR A 343 -19.13 6.57 23.34
CA THR A 343 -18.34 5.75 22.40
C THR A 343 -17.11 5.16 23.08
N LEU A 344 -16.66 4.01 22.58
CA LEU A 344 -15.39 3.38 22.96
C LEU A 344 -14.38 3.62 21.84
N ILE A 345 -13.34 4.41 22.12
CA ILE A 345 -12.40 4.87 21.10
C ILE A 345 -11.01 5.11 21.71
N SER A 346 -9.99 5.29 20.88
CA SER A 346 -8.67 5.75 21.34
C SER A 346 -8.76 7.19 21.87
N ALA A 347 -8.05 7.49 22.95
CA ALA A 347 -7.94 8.86 23.46
C ALA A 347 -7.28 9.81 22.43
N HIS A 348 -6.36 9.30 21.59
CA HIS A 348 -5.74 10.09 20.53
C HIS A 348 -6.73 10.55 19.46
N GLN A 349 -7.81 9.80 19.24
CA GLN A 349 -8.79 10.15 18.20
C GLN A 349 -9.64 11.37 18.55
N ILE A 350 -9.71 11.73 19.83
CA ILE A 350 -10.50 12.84 20.36
C ILE A 350 -9.64 13.94 20.96
N ARG A 351 -8.32 13.91 20.73
CA ARG A 351 -7.36 14.85 21.35
C ARG A 351 -7.78 16.30 21.17
N HIS A 352 -8.10 16.71 19.94
CA HIS A 352 -8.48 18.09 19.64
C HIS A 352 -9.81 18.47 20.32
N GLU A 353 -10.81 17.60 20.25
CA GLU A 353 -12.10 17.83 20.92
C GLU A 353 -11.96 17.89 22.44
N HIS A 354 -11.03 17.11 23.00
CA HIS A 354 -10.74 17.11 24.42
C HIS A 354 -10.02 18.38 24.87
N GLU A 355 -8.99 18.80 24.15
CA GLU A 355 -8.26 20.06 24.39
C GLU A 355 -9.18 21.28 24.29
N LEU A 356 -10.16 21.25 23.38
CA LEU A 356 -11.20 22.28 23.24
C LEU A 356 -12.35 22.16 24.26
N GLY A 357 -12.33 21.16 25.14
CA GLY A 357 -13.37 20.94 26.15
C GLY A 357 -14.74 20.58 25.55
N LEU A 358 -14.78 20.03 24.34
CA LEU A 358 -16.02 19.59 23.66
C LEU A 358 -16.40 18.15 24.04
N LEU A 359 -15.40 17.28 24.14
CA LEU A 359 -15.54 15.88 24.54
C LEU A 359 -14.72 15.60 25.81
N VAL A 360 -15.20 14.69 26.64
CA VAL A 360 -14.56 14.29 27.89
C VAL A 360 -14.42 12.78 27.97
N ILE A 361 -13.32 12.33 28.57
CA ILE A 361 -13.09 10.94 28.91
C ILE A 361 -13.82 10.65 30.24
N LEU A 362 -14.67 9.63 30.25
CA LEU A 362 -15.39 9.24 31.46
C LEU A 362 -14.46 8.43 32.40
N PRO A 363 -14.58 8.61 33.73
CA PRO A 363 -13.71 7.95 34.71
C PRO A 363 -14.15 6.50 34.95
N VAL A 364 -13.84 5.64 33.98
CA VAL A 364 -14.06 4.19 34.02
C VAL A 364 -12.74 3.47 33.78
N GLU A 365 -12.43 2.48 34.62
CA GLU A 365 -11.31 1.58 34.40
C GLU A 365 -11.74 0.47 33.44
N LEU A 366 -11.02 0.35 32.32
CA LEU A 366 -11.26 -0.70 31.34
C LEU A 366 -10.07 -1.67 31.36
N ALA A 367 -10.32 -2.91 31.77
CA ALA A 367 -9.32 -3.95 31.73
C ALA A 367 -9.12 -4.46 30.28
N ASN A 368 -7.88 -4.76 29.91
CA ASN A 368 -7.54 -5.38 28.64
C ASN A 368 -8.11 -4.63 27.43
N THR A 369 -7.88 -3.32 27.33
CA THR A 369 -8.31 -2.54 26.16
C THR A 369 -7.16 -1.96 25.35
N GLU A 370 -5.92 -2.25 25.76
CA GLU A 370 -4.71 -1.87 25.05
C GLU A 370 -4.65 -2.54 23.68
N ARG A 371 -4.11 -1.78 22.74
CA ARG A 371 -3.87 -2.20 21.36
C ARG A 371 -2.51 -1.67 20.94
N THR A 372 -1.72 -2.56 20.36
CA THR A 372 -0.46 -2.16 19.75
C THR A 372 -0.75 -1.42 18.45
N ILE A 373 -0.25 -0.20 18.37
CA ILE A 373 -0.29 0.64 17.18
C ILE A 373 1.06 0.55 16.50
N GLY A 374 1.05 0.46 15.17
CA GLY A 374 2.29 0.32 14.43
C GLY A 374 2.18 0.57 12.95
N LEU A 375 3.29 0.27 12.28
CA LEU A 375 3.42 0.30 10.83
C LEU A 375 3.20 -1.11 10.28
N THR A 376 2.52 -1.24 9.15
CA THR A 376 2.47 -2.49 8.37
C THR A 376 2.99 -2.22 6.97
N VAL A 377 3.97 -3.01 6.54
CA VAL A 377 4.61 -2.90 5.22
C VAL A 377 4.67 -4.27 4.55
N ARG A 378 4.84 -4.30 3.21
CA ARG A 378 5.06 -5.57 2.51
C ARG A 378 6.39 -6.20 2.93
N ARG A 379 6.42 -7.52 3.08
CA ARG A 379 7.67 -8.26 3.30
C ARG A 379 8.61 -8.06 2.11
N GLY A 380 9.83 -7.63 2.40
CA GLY A 380 10.86 -7.36 1.40
C GLY A 380 10.64 -6.08 0.58
N TRP A 381 9.73 -5.18 1.00
CA TRP A 381 9.69 -3.81 0.46
C TRP A 381 10.98 -3.07 0.79
N ARG A 382 11.50 -2.35 -0.20
CA ARG A 382 12.65 -1.46 -0.06
C ARG A 382 12.16 -0.02 -0.25
N PRO A 383 12.06 0.80 0.82
CA PRO A 383 11.70 2.19 0.66
C PRO A 383 12.79 2.95 -0.12
N THR A 384 12.40 3.97 -0.88
CA THR A 384 13.34 5.00 -1.36
C THR A 384 13.93 5.78 -0.18
N ALA A 385 14.94 6.63 -0.40
CA ALA A 385 15.49 7.44 0.69
C ALA A 385 14.44 8.40 1.27
N THR A 386 13.62 9.04 0.43
CA THR A 386 12.47 9.85 0.88
C THR A 386 11.46 9.05 1.70
N GLN A 387 11.10 7.85 1.24
CA GLN A 387 10.15 6.99 1.95
C GLN A 387 10.73 6.51 3.29
N ALA A 388 12.02 6.18 3.34
CA ALA A 388 12.69 5.76 4.58
C ALA A 388 12.69 6.89 5.62
N HIS A 389 13.02 8.11 5.19
CA HIS A 389 12.97 9.30 6.04
C HIS A 389 11.56 9.56 6.57
N PHE A 390 10.53 9.38 5.73
CA PHE A 390 9.14 9.48 6.19
C PHE A 390 8.77 8.44 7.25
N LEU A 391 9.29 7.20 7.15
CA LEU A 391 9.06 6.18 8.18
C LEU A 391 9.72 6.58 9.51
N ASP A 392 10.89 7.21 9.47
CA ASP A 392 11.55 7.72 10.68
C ASP A 392 10.72 8.84 11.33
N LEU A 393 10.19 9.78 10.54
CA LEU A 393 9.27 10.81 11.04
C LEU A 393 7.98 10.21 11.65
N LEU A 394 7.46 9.11 11.10
CA LEU A 394 6.33 8.39 11.70
C LEU A 394 6.69 7.75 13.05
N ARG A 395 7.91 7.20 13.18
CA ARG A 395 8.41 6.64 14.46
C ARG A 395 8.57 7.72 15.52
N GLU A 396 9.14 8.86 15.15
CA GLU A 396 9.27 10.02 16.04
C GLU A 396 7.91 10.53 16.50
N ALA A 397 6.97 10.71 15.58
CA ALA A 397 5.61 11.13 15.90
C ALA A 397 4.85 10.09 16.75
N GLY A 398 5.11 8.79 16.53
CA GLY A 398 4.59 7.71 17.37
C GLY A 398 5.11 7.78 18.81
N THR A 399 6.40 8.09 18.99
CA THR A 399 7.00 8.27 20.32
C THR A 399 6.39 9.46 21.05
N GLN A 400 6.14 10.57 20.36
CA GLN A 400 5.46 11.73 20.92
C GLN A 400 4.00 11.42 21.29
N ALA A 401 3.36 10.53 20.53
CA ALA A 401 1.99 10.08 20.81
C ALA A 401 1.89 9.30 22.12
N VAL A 402 2.96 8.68 22.63
CA VAL A 402 2.96 8.02 23.95
C VAL A 402 2.62 8.99 25.10
N SER A 403 2.79 10.31 24.89
CA SER A 403 2.43 11.32 25.89
C SER A 403 0.93 11.21 26.21
N PRO A 404 0.58 10.93 27.48
CA PRO A 404 -0.80 10.62 27.84
C PRO A 404 -1.69 11.82 27.55
N VAL A 405 -2.83 11.58 26.90
CA VAL A 405 -4.00 12.43 27.16
C VAL A 405 -4.22 12.33 28.68
N PRO A 406 -4.25 13.44 29.43
CA PRO A 406 -4.36 13.39 30.89
C PRO A 406 -5.54 12.48 31.26
N ARG A 407 -5.21 11.38 31.96
CA ARG A 407 -6.24 10.55 32.58
C ARG A 407 -6.88 11.39 33.69
N PRO A 408 -8.21 11.34 33.85
CA PRO A 408 -8.92 12.16 34.83
C PRO A 408 -8.43 11.97 36.26
#